data_AF-A0A6M5JI57-F1
#
_entry.id   AF-A0A6M5JI57-F1
#
_cell.length_a   1.000
_cell.length_b   1.000
_cell.length_c   1.000
_cell.angle_alpha   90.00
_cell.angle_beta   90.00
_cell.angle_gamma   90.00
#
_symmetry.space_group_name_H-M   'P 1'
#
loop_
_entity.id
_entity.type
_entity.pdbx_description
1 polymer ?
#
loop_
_entity_poly.entity_id
_entity_poly.type
_entity_poly.pdbx_seq_one_letter_code
_entity_poly.pdbx_strand_id
1 'polypeptide(L)'
;MRLIDDLAATRLYYNRPLATLPDILLIDIPPRFSGGGLALGRYYPVILESLAEMHEFEAFLCEPRKTLVAPALLDRRPSGLRASDIIFARYEPQAPNWPWLLICFWPQSYTAMVPPSDDSFARGSYTIDAYSTERELIAAELKLLGTLGPDQARIVRSAATRVGHA
;
A
#
# COMPACT_ATOMS: atom_id res chain seq x y z
N MET A 1 -6.44 24.17 9.04
CA MET A 1 -6.35 23.47 7.75
C MET A 1 -6.53 21.97 8.00
N ARG A 2 -7.31 21.26 7.19
CA ARG A 2 -7.45 19.80 7.27
C ARG A 2 -6.61 19.18 6.15
N LEU A 3 -6.03 18.01 6.39
CA LEU A 3 -5.21 17.35 5.35
C LEU A 3 -6.07 16.92 4.17
N ILE A 4 -7.32 16.54 4.43
CA ILE A 4 -8.32 16.18 3.42
C ILE A 4 -8.60 17.29 2.40
N ASP A 5 -8.38 18.56 2.76
CA ASP A 5 -8.62 19.70 1.86
C ASP A 5 -7.37 20.06 1.04
N ASP A 6 -6.21 19.47 1.35
CA ASP A 6 -4.91 19.90 0.82
C ASP A 6 -4.01 18.72 0.44
N LEU A 7 -3.20 18.21 1.38
CA LEU A 7 -2.25 17.12 1.15
C LEU A 7 -2.92 15.82 0.67
N ALA A 8 -4.12 15.53 1.18
CA ALA A 8 -4.90 14.33 0.89
C ALA A 8 -6.20 14.65 0.13
N ALA A 9 -6.21 15.76 -0.60
CA ALA A 9 -7.36 16.21 -1.40
C ALA A 9 -7.75 15.18 -2.46
N THR A 10 -6.75 14.60 -3.13
CA THR A 10 -6.94 13.55 -4.14
C THR A 10 -6.45 12.22 -3.57
N ARG A 11 -7.37 11.26 -3.38
CA ARG A 11 -7.06 9.94 -2.84
C ARG A 11 -8.01 8.89 -3.40
N LEU A 12 -7.54 7.65 -3.49
CA LEU A 12 -8.30 6.52 -4.00
C LEU A 12 -8.13 5.30 -3.11
N TYR A 13 -9.23 4.60 -2.86
CA TYR A 13 -9.23 3.33 -2.16
C TYR A 13 -8.99 2.18 -3.14
N TYR A 14 -8.02 1.34 -2.85
CA TYR A 14 -7.76 0.08 -3.51
C TYR A 14 -8.23 -1.04 -2.58
N ASN A 15 -9.21 -1.80 -3.04
CA ASN A 15 -9.79 -2.87 -2.25
C ASN A 15 -8.85 -4.08 -2.21
N ARG A 16 -8.80 -4.72 -1.04
CA ARG A 16 -8.06 -5.95 -0.80
C ARG A 16 -8.50 -7.05 -1.78
N PRO A 17 -7.57 -7.77 -2.41
CA PRO A 17 -7.92 -8.89 -3.28
C PRO A 17 -8.35 -10.14 -2.48
N LEU A 18 -7.97 -10.22 -1.20
CA LEU A 18 -8.35 -11.28 -0.24
C LEU A 18 -8.59 -10.68 1.14
N ALA A 19 -9.43 -11.33 1.95
CA ALA A 19 -9.73 -10.87 3.32
C ALA A 19 -8.50 -10.80 4.24
N THR A 20 -7.48 -11.62 3.98
CA THR A 20 -6.22 -11.69 4.73
C THR A 20 -5.17 -10.68 4.28
N LEU A 21 -5.53 -9.78 3.37
CA LEU A 21 -4.68 -8.69 2.87
C LEU A 21 -5.30 -7.33 3.23
N PRO A 22 -4.48 -6.26 3.34
CA PRO A 22 -4.97 -4.93 3.66
C PRO A 22 -5.70 -4.26 2.48
N ASP A 23 -6.60 -3.34 2.78
CA ASP A 23 -6.98 -2.30 1.82
C ASP A 23 -5.88 -1.23 1.78
N ILE A 24 -5.81 -0.48 0.69
CA ILE A 24 -4.83 0.60 0.53
C ILE A 24 -5.54 1.89 0.20
N LEU A 25 -5.32 2.92 1.01
CA LEU A 25 -5.65 4.28 0.63
C LEU A 25 -4.42 4.89 -0.04
N LEU A 26 -4.49 5.15 -1.33
CA LEU A 26 -3.42 5.81 -2.06
C LEU A 26 -3.71 7.31 -2.15
N ILE A 27 -2.82 8.12 -1.60
CA ILE A 27 -2.92 9.58 -1.69
C ILE A 27 -2.06 10.07 -2.85
N ASP A 28 -2.67 10.87 -3.70
CA ASP A 28 -1.98 11.62 -4.74
C ASP A 28 -1.46 12.93 -4.15
N ILE A 29 -0.16 12.98 -3.85
CA ILE A 29 0.47 14.10 -3.16
C ILE A 29 0.62 15.28 -4.12
N PRO A 30 0.12 16.48 -3.75
CA PRO A 30 0.28 17.68 -4.57
C PRO A 30 1.75 17.97 -4.91
N PRO A 31 2.07 18.50 -6.11
CA PRO A 31 3.45 18.68 -6.57
C PRO A 31 4.36 19.45 -5.59
N ARG A 32 3.83 20.43 -4.87
CA ARG A 32 4.57 21.20 -3.85
C ARG A 32 5.07 20.38 -2.66
N PHE A 33 4.53 19.18 -2.46
CA PHE A 33 4.93 18.22 -1.43
C PHE A 33 5.48 16.91 -2.02
N SER A 34 5.58 16.84 -3.35
CA SER A 34 6.13 15.68 -4.05
C SER A 34 7.66 15.61 -3.94
N GLY A 35 8.24 14.42 -4.04
CA GLY A 35 9.68 14.24 -3.84
C GLY A 35 10.13 12.79 -3.72
N GLY A 36 11.43 12.62 -3.44
CA GLY A 36 12.04 11.31 -3.20
C GLY A 36 11.44 10.63 -1.96
N GLY A 37 11.21 9.33 -2.05
CA GLY A 37 10.57 8.52 -0.99
C GLY A 37 9.07 8.28 -1.21
N LEU A 38 8.44 8.98 -2.15
CA LEU A 38 7.07 8.67 -2.60
C LEU A 38 7.09 7.65 -3.74
N ALA A 39 6.05 6.81 -3.80
CA ALA A 39 5.86 5.86 -4.88
C ALA A 39 5.61 6.62 -6.20
N LEU A 40 6.39 6.31 -7.25
CA LEU A 40 6.48 7.09 -8.48
C LEU A 40 6.75 8.60 -8.25
N GLY A 41 7.38 8.95 -7.12
CA GLY A 41 7.69 10.34 -6.74
C GLY A 41 6.48 11.19 -6.36
N ARG A 42 5.27 10.62 -6.28
CA ARG A 42 4.01 11.36 -6.14
C ARG A 42 2.97 10.69 -5.25
N TYR A 43 2.95 9.37 -5.18
CA TYR A 43 1.92 8.65 -4.44
C TYR A 43 2.39 8.23 -3.06
N TYR A 44 1.52 8.40 -2.07
CA TYR A 44 1.74 7.96 -0.70
C TYR A 44 0.76 6.84 -0.34
N PRO A 45 1.21 5.58 -0.22
CA PRO A 45 0.35 4.45 0.14
C PRO A 45 0.14 4.36 1.65
N VAL A 46 -1.11 4.21 2.07
CA VAL A 46 -1.50 3.97 3.48
C VAL A 46 -2.11 2.58 3.60
N ILE A 47 -1.55 1.75 4.48
CA ILE A 47 -2.01 0.38 4.72
C ILE A 47 -3.11 0.37 5.76
N LEU A 48 -4.28 -0.15 5.37
CA LEU A 48 -5.49 -0.24 6.20
C LEU A 48 -5.89 -1.71 6.38
N GLU A 49 -5.68 -2.27 7.57
CA GLU A 49 -5.96 -3.70 7.82
C GLU A 49 -7.40 -3.93 8.29
N SER A 50 -8.04 -2.91 8.86
CA SER A 50 -9.40 -2.99 9.39
C SER A 50 -10.25 -1.74 9.12
N LEU A 51 -11.56 -1.91 9.23
CA LEU A 51 -12.51 -0.79 9.14
C LEU A 51 -12.28 0.27 10.23
N ALA A 52 -11.84 -0.16 11.41
CA ALA A 52 -11.50 0.76 12.50
C ALA A 52 -10.31 1.65 12.13
N GLU A 53 -9.27 1.08 11.52
CA GLU A 53 -8.12 1.86 11.04
C GLU A 53 -8.50 2.82 9.92
N MET A 54 -9.40 2.41 9.02
CA MET A 54 -9.92 3.29 7.97
C MET A 54 -10.65 4.50 8.56
N HIS A 55 -11.55 4.28 9.52
CA HIS A 55 -12.27 5.37 10.19
C HIS A 55 -11.34 6.26 11.01
N GLU A 56 -10.37 5.68 11.72
CA GLU A 56 -9.35 6.42 12.47
C GLU A 56 -8.54 7.32 11.53
N PHE A 57 -8.11 6.78 10.38
CA PHE A 57 -7.33 7.53 9.42
C PHE A 57 -8.12 8.65 8.75
N GLU A 58 -9.37 8.42 8.36
CA GLU A 58 -10.25 9.47 7.82
C GLU A 58 -10.51 10.57 8.86
N ALA A 59 -10.73 10.22 10.13
CA ALA A 59 -10.84 11.19 11.21
C ALA A 59 -9.55 12.01 11.35
N PHE A 60 -8.40 11.36 11.29
CA PHE A 60 -7.10 12.03 11.28
C PHE A 60 -6.96 12.99 10.09
N LEU A 61 -7.35 12.61 8.87
CA LEU A 61 -7.29 13.52 7.72
C LEU A 61 -8.21 14.74 7.86
N CYS A 62 -9.36 14.56 8.52
CA CYS A 62 -10.36 15.60 8.74
C CYS A 62 -10.07 16.52 9.93
N GLU A 63 -9.16 16.14 10.82
CA GLU A 63 -8.85 16.93 12.01
C GLU A 63 -8.25 18.31 11.62
N PRO A 64 -8.82 19.43 12.11
CA PRO A 64 -8.28 20.76 11.88
C PRO A 64 -6.92 20.96 12.56
N ARG A 65 -5.91 21.36 11.78
CA ARG A 65 -4.55 21.62 12.26
C ARG A 65 -4.06 23.02 11.94
N LYS A 66 -3.13 23.49 12.77
CA LYS A 66 -2.39 24.75 12.56
C LYS A 66 -1.23 24.59 11.56
N THR A 67 -0.65 23.40 11.49
CA THR A 67 0.49 23.06 10.62
C THR A 67 0.19 21.82 9.79
N LEU A 68 0.84 21.72 8.63
CA LEU A 68 0.82 20.51 7.81
C LEU A 68 1.67 19.43 8.49
N VAL A 69 1.18 18.20 8.51
CA VAL A 69 1.86 17.02 9.05
C VAL A 69 1.80 15.89 8.03
N ALA A 70 2.80 15.01 8.04
CA ALA A 70 2.80 13.85 7.16
C ALA A 70 1.61 12.91 7.48
N PRO A 71 1.02 12.22 6.49
CA PRO A 71 -0.10 11.32 6.69
C PRO A 71 0.33 9.94 7.25
N ALA A 72 1.30 9.94 8.17
CA ALA A 72 2.02 8.77 8.66
C ALA A 72 1.46 8.15 9.95
N LEU A 73 0.17 8.38 10.24
CA LEU A 73 -0.47 7.91 11.48
C LEU A 73 -0.29 6.41 11.71
N LEU A 74 -0.34 5.62 10.63
CA LEU A 74 -0.34 4.16 10.68
C LEU A 74 1.01 3.52 10.30
N ASP A 75 1.96 4.29 9.77
CA ASP A 75 3.22 3.76 9.20
C ASP A 75 4.01 2.91 10.19
N ARG A 76 4.04 3.35 11.44
CA ARG A 76 4.77 2.67 12.54
C ARG A 76 3.92 1.69 13.32
N ARG A 77 2.62 1.57 13.02
CA ARG A 77 1.75 0.61 13.69
C ARG A 77 2.05 -0.79 13.14
N PRO A 78 2.44 -1.76 13.98
CA PRO A 78 2.69 -3.11 13.50
C PRO A 78 1.47 -3.70 12.78
N SER A 79 1.72 -4.57 11.81
CA SER A 79 0.68 -5.40 11.20
C SER A 79 0.06 -6.33 12.25
N GLY A 80 -1.27 -6.40 12.27
CA GLY A 80 -2.03 -7.42 12.99
C GLY A 80 -2.28 -8.69 12.16
N LEU A 81 -2.02 -8.63 10.85
CA LEU A 81 -2.13 -9.76 9.93
C LEU A 81 -0.88 -10.64 9.99
N ARG A 82 -1.01 -11.89 9.51
CA ARG A 82 0.14 -12.83 9.43
C ARG A 82 0.14 -13.57 8.10
N ALA A 83 1.33 -13.69 7.52
CA ALA A 83 1.59 -14.55 6.37
C ALA A 83 2.51 -15.70 6.78
N SER A 84 2.25 -16.90 6.22
CA SER A 84 3.15 -18.07 6.37
C SER A 84 4.13 -18.18 5.20
N ASP A 85 3.67 -17.82 4.00
CA ASP A 85 4.48 -17.72 2.77
C ASP A 85 4.67 -16.24 2.41
N ILE A 86 5.65 -15.92 1.55
CA ILE A 86 5.70 -14.60 0.92
C ILE A 86 4.48 -14.46 0.01
N ILE A 87 3.73 -13.37 0.12
CA ILE A 87 2.57 -13.12 -0.74
C ILE A 87 2.85 -11.90 -1.63
N PHE A 88 2.77 -12.08 -2.94
CA PHE A 88 2.79 -10.99 -3.91
C PHE A 88 1.36 -10.70 -4.35
N ALA A 89 0.83 -9.57 -3.90
CA ALA A 89 -0.54 -9.15 -4.14
C ALA A 89 -0.58 -7.97 -5.12
N ARG A 90 -1.31 -8.15 -6.22
CA ARG A 90 -1.52 -7.09 -7.22
C ARG A 90 -2.82 -6.35 -6.95
N TYR A 91 -2.74 -5.03 -6.87
CA TYR A 91 -3.91 -4.16 -6.73
C TYR A 91 -4.09 -3.35 -8.01
N GLU A 92 -5.27 -3.49 -8.59
CA GLU A 92 -5.68 -2.79 -9.81
C GLU A 92 -6.19 -1.38 -9.45
N PRO A 93 -5.83 -0.34 -10.24
CA PRO A 93 -6.38 0.99 -10.04
C PRO A 93 -7.90 1.00 -10.23
N GLN A 94 -8.62 1.56 -9.25
CA GLN A 94 -10.08 1.68 -9.30
C GLN A 94 -10.58 2.86 -10.15
N ALA A 95 -9.67 3.67 -10.69
CA ALA A 95 -9.96 4.81 -11.56
C ALA A 95 -8.86 5.02 -12.60
N PRO A 96 -9.16 5.64 -13.77
CA PRO A 96 -8.14 5.92 -14.79
C PRO A 96 -6.99 6.80 -14.29
N ASN A 97 -5.79 6.59 -14.82
CA ASN A 97 -4.55 7.33 -14.50
C ASN A 97 -4.02 7.14 -13.07
N TRP A 98 -4.61 6.23 -12.30
CA TRP A 98 -4.05 5.78 -11.02
C TRP A 98 -3.11 4.59 -11.24
N PRO A 99 -2.06 4.43 -10.42
CA PRO A 99 -1.05 3.39 -10.63
C PRO A 99 -1.55 2.00 -10.22
N TRP A 100 -0.91 0.98 -10.77
CA TRP A 100 -0.96 -0.37 -10.24
C TRP A 100 -0.09 -0.46 -9.00
N LEU A 101 -0.51 -1.23 -7.99
CA LEU A 101 0.31 -1.47 -6.80
C LEU A 101 0.69 -2.94 -6.70
N LEU A 102 1.97 -3.20 -6.42
CA LEU A 102 2.46 -4.50 -5.98
C LEU A 102 2.74 -4.41 -4.49
N ILE A 103 2.05 -5.26 -3.72
CA ILE A 103 2.29 -5.40 -2.29
C ILE A 103 2.91 -6.75 -2.05
N CYS A 104 4.09 -6.74 -1.44
CA CYS A 104 4.69 -7.97 -0.93
C CYS A 104 4.43 -8.03 0.57
N PHE A 105 3.69 -9.05 1.01
CA PHE A 105 3.49 -9.36 2.41
C PHE A 105 4.48 -10.45 2.81
N TRP A 106 5.41 -10.07 3.69
CA TRP A 106 6.54 -10.90 4.09
C TRP A 106 6.23 -11.63 5.40
N PRO A 107 6.51 -12.95 5.48
CA PRO A 107 6.43 -13.66 6.74
C PRO A 107 7.51 -13.17 7.71
N GLN A 108 7.25 -13.30 9.01
CA GLN A 108 8.11 -12.77 10.06
C GLN A 108 9.55 -13.30 9.99
N SER A 109 9.73 -14.53 9.51
CA SER A 109 11.05 -15.13 9.31
C SER A 109 11.93 -14.32 8.36
N TYR A 110 11.34 -13.60 7.39
CA TYR A 110 12.08 -12.74 6.46
C TYR A 110 12.31 -11.36 7.04
N THR A 111 11.30 -10.77 7.67
CA THR A 111 11.42 -9.43 8.23
C THR A 111 12.42 -9.39 9.39
N ALA A 112 12.56 -10.49 10.15
CA ALA A 112 13.55 -10.63 11.22
C ALA A 112 15.00 -10.70 10.73
N MET A 113 15.25 -10.98 9.44
CA MET A 113 16.60 -10.98 8.87
C MET A 113 17.11 -9.58 8.52
N VAL A 114 16.23 -8.58 8.50
CA VAL A 114 16.60 -7.19 8.17
C VAL A 114 16.77 -6.38 9.45
N PRO A 115 17.86 -5.60 9.57
CA PRO A 115 18.06 -4.72 10.72
C PRO A 115 16.87 -3.76 10.91
N PRO A 116 16.41 -3.54 12.16
CA PRO A 116 15.30 -2.62 12.44
C PRO A 116 15.52 -1.17 12.00
N SER A 117 16.78 -0.78 11.73
CA SER A 117 17.16 0.56 11.29
C SER A 117 16.77 0.89 9.85
N ASP A 118 16.48 -0.12 9.03
CA ASP A 118 16.47 0.06 7.59
C ASP A 118 15.12 0.53 7.04
N ASP A 119 14.11 0.77 7.91
CA ASP A 119 12.73 1.22 7.59
C ASP A 119 12.13 0.55 6.33
N SER A 120 12.60 -0.66 6.04
CA SER A 120 12.40 -1.32 4.75
C SER A 120 11.03 -1.99 4.64
N PHE A 121 10.38 -2.23 5.78
CA PHE A 121 9.06 -2.85 5.84
C PHE A 121 8.05 -1.90 6.49
N ALA A 122 7.12 -1.39 5.68
CA ALA A 122 5.96 -0.69 6.17
C ALA A 122 5.20 -1.60 7.15
N ARG A 123 4.86 -1.06 8.32
CA ARG A 123 4.19 -1.79 9.41
C ARG A 123 4.89 -3.09 9.84
N GLY A 124 6.20 -3.20 9.56
CA GLY A 124 7.03 -4.34 9.90
C GLY A 124 6.76 -5.60 9.07
N SER A 125 5.96 -5.54 7.99
CA SER A 125 5.62 -6.73 7.20
C SER A 125 5.42 -6.52 5.71
N TYR A 126 5.33 -5.27 5.23
CA TYR A 126 4.98 -5.00 3.84
C TYR A 126 6.05 -4.21 3.11
N THR A 127 6.26 -4.53 1.84
CA THR A 127 6.82 -3.59 0.86
C THR A 127 5.75 -3.23 -0.16
N ILE A 128 5.75 -1.99 -0.62
CA ILE A 128 4.77 -1.47 -1.58
C ILE A 128 5.51 -0.73 -2.69
N ASP A 129 5.25 -1.14 -3.92
CA ASP A 129 5.73 -0.47 -5.12
C ASP A 129 4.56 -0.08 -6.02
N ALA A 130 4.68 1.06 -6.70
CA ALA A 130 3.68 1.55 -7.65
C ALA A 130 4.24 1.55 -9.07
N TYR A 131 3.41 1.18 -10.03
CA TYR A 131 3.75 1.07 -11.45
C TYR A 131 2.71 1.77 -12.31
N SER A 132 3.15 2.38 -13.41
CA SER A 132 2.25 3.10 -14.31
C SER A 132 1.39 2.14 -15.13
N THR A 133 1.89 0.93 -15.38
CA THR A 133 1.20 -0.09 -16.18
C THR A 133 1.24 -1.47 -15.55
N GLU A 134 0.25 -2.31 -15.85
CA GLU A 134 0.23 -3.71 -15.43
C GLU A 134 1.48 -4.47 -15.91
N ARG A 135 1.95 -4.17 -17.12
CA ARG A 135 3.14 -4.80 -17.70
C ARG A 135 4.40 -4.51 -16.89
N GLU A 136 4.58 -3.28 -16.42
CA GLU A 136 5.70 -2.91 -15.55
C GLU A 136 5.63 -3.66 -14.22
N LEU A 137 4.44 -3.74 -13.63
CA LEU A 137 4.21 -4.50 -12.40
C LEU A 137 4.58 -5.98 -12.60
N ILE A 138 4.07 -6.62 -13.67
CA ILE A 138 4.36 -8.03 -13.96
C ILE A 138 5.86 -8.25 -14.15
N ALA A 139 6.54 -7.33 -14.86
CA ALA A 139 7.98 -7.43 -15.06
C ALA A 139 8.75 -7.33 -13.74
N ALA A 140 8.31 -6.48 -12.80
CA ALA A 140 8.91 -6.36 -11.48
C ALA A 140 8.64 -7.59 -10.61
N GLU A 141 7.41 -8.10 -10.61
CA GLU A 141 7.05 -9.34 -9.90
C GLU A 141 7.91 -10.52 -10.36
N LEU A 142 8.05 -10.71 -11.68
CA LEU A 142 8.88 -11.79 -12.23
C LEU A 142 10.35 -11.67 -11.83
N LYS A 143 10.88 -10.44 -11.73
CA LYS A 143 12.24 -10.22 -11.22
C LYS A 143 12.37 -10.60 -9.75
N LEU A 144 11.39 -10.22 -8.91
CA LEU A 144 11.39 -10.59 -7.49
C LEU A 144 11.28 -12.11 -7.30
N LEU A 145 10.41 -12.77 -8.05
CA LEU A 145 10.28 -14.23 -8.05
C LEU A 145 11.59 -14.92 -8.47
N GLY A 146 12.26 -14.39 -9.50
CA GLY A 146 13.56 -14.91 -9.94
C GLY A 146 14.64 -14.81 -8.85
N THR A 147 14.58 -13.77 -8.00
CA THR A 147 15.53 -13.57 -6.90
C THR A 147 15.24 -14.49 -5.70
N LEU A 148 13.97 -14.72 -5.38
CA LEU A 148 13.55 -15.54 -4.22
C LEU A 148 13.53 -17.05 -4.52
N GLY A 149 13.35 -17.42 -5.79
CA GLY A 149 13.07 -18.79 -6.21
C GLY A 149 11.57 -19.06 -6.32
N PRO A 150 11.14 -19.91 -7.29
CA PRO A 150 9.74 -20.03 -7.71
C PRO A 150 8.79 -20.61 -6.65
N ASP A 151 9.30 -21.35 -5.66
CA ASP A 151 8.47 -22.01 -4.64
C ASP A 151 8.26 -21.19 -3.35
N GLN A 152 8.91 -20.02 -3.24
CA GLN A 152 8.90 -19.24 -2.01
C GLN A 152 7.74 -18.24 -1.89
N ALA A 153 7.03 -17.96 -2.98
CA ALA A 153 6.02 -16.91 -3.02
C ALA A 153 4.67 -17.36 -3.62
N ARG A 154 3.58 -16.87 -3.03
CA ARG A 154 2.21 -17.02 -3.50
C ARG A 154 1.77 -15.75 -4.22
N ILE A 155 1.27 -15.88 -5.44
CA ILE A 155 0.78 -14.76 -6.23
C ILE A 155 -0.73 -14.63 -6.01
N VAL A 156 -1.17 -13.46 -5.56
CA VAL A 156 -2.56 -13.08 -5.39
C VAL A 156 -2.88 -11.96 -6.37
N ARG A 157 -3.97 -12.14 -7.12
CA ARG A 157 -4.46 -11.16 -8.09
C ARG A 157 -5.77 -10.59 -7.60
N SER A 158 -6.02 -9.31 -7.90
CA SER A 158 -7.36 -8.74 -7.77
C SER A 158 -8.34 -9.62 -8.52
N ALA A 159 -9.31 -10.20 -7.80
CA ALA A 159 -10.50 -10.71 -8.44
C ALA A 159 -11.29 -9.48 -8.88
N ALA A 160 -11.44 -9.28 -10.19
CA ALA A 160 -12.36 -8.26 -10.68
C ALA A 160 -13.68 -8.45 -9.92
N THR A 161 -14.09 -7.43 -9.17
CA THR A 161 -15.41 -7.39 -8.56
C THR A 161 -16.38 -7.40 -9.72
N ARG A 162 -16.81 -8.59 -10.17
CA ARG A 162 -18.03 -8.71 -10.97
C ARG A 162 -19.11 -8.24 -10.03
N VAL A 163 -19.47 -6.97 -10.16
CA VAL A 163 -20.71 -6.42 -9.64
C VAL A 163 -21.79 -7.35 -10.17
N GLY A 164 -22.29 -8.23 -9.30
CA GLY A 164 -23.46 -9.05 -9.61
C GLY A 164 -24.59 -8.07 -9.88
N HIS A 165 -25.05 -8.01 -11.13
CA HIS A 165 -26.33 -7.40 -11.43
C HIS A 165 -27.39 -8.24 -10.72
N ALA A 166 -28.01 -7.65 -9.70
CA ALA A 166 -29.28 -8.11 -9.16
C ALA A 166 -30.40 -7.89 -10.18
#